data_AF-A0A960TQW8-F1
#
_entry.id   AF-A0A960TQW8-F1
#
_cell.length_a   1.000
_cell.length_b   1.000
_cell.length_c   1.000
_cell.angle_alpha   90.00
_cell.angle_beta   90.00
_cell.angle_gamma   90.00
#
_symmetry.space_group_name_H-M   'P 1'
#
loop_
_entity.id
_entity.type
_entity.pdbx_description
1 polymer ?
#
loop_
_entity_poly.entity_id
_entity_poly.type
_entity_poly.pdbx_seq_one_letter_code
_entity_poly.pdbx_strand_id
1 'polypeptide(L)'
;MAVVILGIGTFGMIQYKLANEKIKEAKEANIKADEKERDAKKALEELDVEKKKVEETKREIEQKKKEADEANRLAKEQEELAEKKKKEAERERQRAEEANREAKRLFAENQKKEKEVGEKSKEISTITEKVAKGFRMEKKELLRAGDLSRWSAYQGNMNWESAKKKCASLGKGWRLPKRGEWQVNFGANQKLLQEEWSKTKDRSTWFWTSEEYSSDGAYGFYVYGGLVGSGYKGSGRRVRCIR
;
A
#
# COMPACT_ATOMS: atom_id res chain seq x y z
N MET A 1 -30.28 87.47 136.82
CA MET A 1 -29.43 86.28 137.05
C MET A 1 -30.05 85.14 136.26
N ALA A 2 -29.51 84.82 135.07
CA ALA A 2 -28.69 83.62 134.79
C ALA A 2 -29.56 82.33 134.84
N VAL A 3 -29.65 81.45 133.82
CA VAL A 3 -28.62 80.49 133.36
C VAL A 3 -29.23 79.70 132.15
N VAL A 4 -28.66 79.78 130.93
CA VAL A 4 -27.90 78.72 130.17
C VAL A 4 -28.74 77.49 129.76
N ILE A 5 -29.20 77.35 128.51
CA ILE A 5 -28.54 76.77 127.31
C ILE A 5 -27.85 75.42 127.54
N LEU A 6 -28.58 74.29 127.45
CA LEU A 6 -28.01 72.96 127.11
C LEU A 6 -29.13 72.09 126.50
N GLY A 7 -28.97 71.61 125.25
CA GLY A 7 -29.87 70.59 124.69
C GLY A 7 -30.03 70.44 123.17
N ILE A 8 -29.26 71.13 122.31
CA ILE A 8 -29.43 71.06 120.82
C ILE A 8 -28.28 70.28 120.13
N GLY A 9 -27.30 69.76 120.89
CA GLY A 9 -26.08 69.17 120.33
C GLY A 9 -26.16 67.71 119.85
N THR A 10 -27.19 66.93 120.23
CA THR A 10 -27.18 65.47 120.00
C THR A 10 -27.99 65.01 118.78
N PHE A 11 -29.02 65.76 118.35
CA PHE A 11 -29.84 65.38 117.19
C PHE A 11 -29.13 65.64 115.85
N GLY A 12 -28.31 66.69 115.76
CA GLY A 12 -27.51 67.01 114.57
C GLY A 12 -26.41 65.98 114.28
N MET A 13 -25.80 65.39 115.31
CA MET A 13 -24.79 64.33 115.13
C MET A 13 -25.37 63.03 114.56
N ILE A 14 -26.62 62.68 114.92
CA ILE A 14 -27.28 61.47 114.42
C ILE A 14 -27.61 61.63 112.93
N GLN A 15 -28.14 62.79 112.52
CA GLN A 15 -28.41 63.10 111.11
C GLN A 15 -27.13 63.19 110.27
N TYR A 16 -26.04 63.73 110.83
CA TYR A 16 -24.74 63.79 110.14
C TYR A 16 -24.08 62.41 109.95
N LYS A 17 -24.17 61.52 110.95
CA LYS A 17 -23.69 60.13 110.80
C LYS A 17 -24.48 59.37 109.73
N LEU A 18 -25.82 59.49 109.74
CA LEU A 18 -26.68 58.86 108.75
C LEU A 18 -26.40 59.37 107.32
N ALA A 19 -26.12 60.66 107.16
CA ALA A 19 -25.78 61.25 105.86
C ALA A 19 -24.41 60.76 105.35
N ASN A 20 -23.39 60.68 106.21
CA ASN A 20 -22.06 60.16 105.83
C ASN A 20 -22.08 58.67 105.49
N GLU A 21 -22.92 57.89 106.17
CA GLU A 21 -23.12 56.46 105.87
C GLU A 21 -23.77 56.27 104.49
N LYS A 22 -24.83 57.03 104.18
CA LYS A 22 -25.45 57.05 102.84
C LYS A 22 -24.48 57.53 101.74
N ILE A 23 -23.62 58.50 102.03
CA ILE A 23 -22.58 58.95 101.09
C ILE A 23 -21.54 57.83 100.86
N LYS A 24 -21.18 57.09 101.91
CA LYS A 24 -20.26 55.96 101.81
C LYS A 24 -20.86 54.82 100.99
N GLU A 25 -22.11 54.44 101.27
CA GLU A 25 -22.86 53.45 100.50
C GLU A 25 -23.01 53.86 99.03
N ALA A 26 -23.33 55.13 98.75
CA ALA A 26 -23.41 55.66 97.39
C ALA A 26 -22.06 55.62 96.65
N LYS A 27 -20.95 55.90 97.35
CA LYS A 27 -19.59 55.79 96.77
C LYS A 27 -19.22 54.34 96.49
N GLU A 28 -19.51 53.41 97.40
CA GLU A 28 -19.27 51.98 97.20
C GLU A 28 -20.13 51.42 96.06
N ALA A 29 -21.38 51.88 95.93
CA ALA A 29 -22.26 51.51 94.82
C ALA A 29 -21.73 52.02 93.47
N ASN A 30 -21.22 53.26 93.42
CA ASN A 30 -20.61 53.82 92.20
C ASN A 30 -19.32 53.06 91.81
N ILE A 31 -18.45 52.73 92.77
CA ILE A 31 -17.24 51.92 92.49
C ILE A 31 -17.63 50.55 91.90
N LYS A 32 -18.63 49.88 92.49
CA LYS A 32 -19.13 48.60 91.97
C LYS A 32 -19.77 48.74 90.59
N ALA A 33 -20.43 49.86 90.31
CA ALA A 33 -20.99 50.14 88.99
C ALA A 33 -19.89 50.37 87.94
N ASP A 34 -18.85 51.13 88.27
CA ASP A 34 -17.69 51.37 87.39
C ASP A 34 -16.88 50.10 87.11
N GLU A 35 -16.71 49.24 88.13
CA GLU A 35 -16.10 47.91 87.97
C GLU A 35 -16.91 47.04 87.02
N LYS A 36 -18.24 46.97 87.22
CA LYS A 36 -19.14 46.23 86.35
C LYS A 36 -19.15 46.78 84.92
N GLU A 37 -19.07 48.10 84.74
CA GLU A 37 -18.96 48.72 83.41
C GLU A 37 -17.62 48.35 82.73
N ARG A 38 -16.52 48.36 83.48
CA ARG A 38 -15.20 47.97 82.96
C ARG A 38 -15.18 46.49 82.54
N ASP A 39 -15.76 45.61 83.34
CA ASP A 39 -15.84 44.19 83.03
C ASP A 39 -16.77 43.93 81.84
N ALA A 40 -17.88 44.66 81.73
CA ALA A 40 -18.74 44.60 80.55
C ALA A 40 -18.03 45.07 79.27
N LYS A 41 -17.19 46.12 79.35
CA LYS A 41 -16.37 46.58 78.21
C LYS A 41 -15.34 45.54 77.79
N LYS A 42 -14.64 44.91 78.75
CA LYS A 42 -13.70 43.82 78.46
C LYS A 42 -14.39 42.63 77.80
N ALA A 43 -15.53 42.20 78.34
CA ALA A 43 -16.31 41.12 77.75
C ALA A 43 -16.79 41.45 76.31
N LEU A 44 -17.15 42.71 76.04
CA LEU A 44 -17.52 43.14 74.70
C LEU A 44 -16.33 43.12 73.73
N GLU A 45 -15.14 43.51 74.19
CA GLU A 45 -13.90 43.45 73.41
C GLU A 45 -13.51 42.00 73.09
N GLU A 46 -13.60 41.10 74.08
CA GLU A 46 -13.38 39.66 73.87
C GLU A 46 -14.37 39.06 72.85
N LEU A 47 -15.64 39.43 72.93
CA LEU A 47 -16.65 39.01 71.95
C LEU A 47 -16.37 39.55 70.53
N ASP A 48 -15.84 40.76 70.38
CA ASP A 48 -15.45 41.30 69.07
C ASP A 48 -14.25 40.54 68.48
N VAL A 49 -13.27 40.19 69.32
CA VAL A 49 -12.13 39.35 68.92
C VAL A 49 -12.60 37.95 68.51
N GLU A 50 -13.51 37.33 69.25
CA GLU A 50 -14.07 36.02 68.89
C GLU A 50 -14.87 36.09 67.58
N LYS A 51 -15.69 37.12 67.37
CA LYS A 51 -16.42 37.31 66.11
C LYS A 51 -15.48 37.44 64.92
N LYS A 52 -14.37 38.17 65.07
CA LYS A 52 -13.34 38.30 64.02
C LYS A 52 -12.71 36.94 63.69
N LYS A 53 -12.37 36.14 64.71
CA LYS A 53 -11.83 34.77 64.52
C LYS A 53 -12.83 33.84 63.82
N VAL A 54 -14.11 33.94 64.16
CA VAL A 54 -15.17 33.15 63.51
C VAL A 54 -15.33 33.54 62.04
N GLU A 55 -15.34 34.84 61.73
CA GLU A 55 -15.41 35.31 60.34
C GLU A 55 -14.18 34.94 59.52
N GLU A 56 -12.98 34.98 60.10
CA GLU A 56 -11.75 34.49 59.47
C GLU A 56 -11.83 32.99 59.16
N THR A 57 -12.21 32.19 60.16
CA THR A 57 -12.41 30.74 59.99
C THR A 57 -13.45 30.42 58.90
N LYS A 58 -14.53 31.19 58.84
CA LYS A 58 -15.56 31.05 57.81
C LYS A 58 -15.02 31.32 56.40
N ARG A 59 -14.16 32.33 56.24
CA ARG A 59 -13.48 32.62 54.97
C ARG A 59 -12.54 31.49 54.57
N GLU A 60 -11.78 30.94 55.51
CA GLU A 60 -10.91 29.78 55.25
C GLU A 60 -11.69 28.54 54.83
N ILE A 61 -12.83 28.25 55.48
CA ILE A 61 -13.70 27.13 55.10
C ILE A 61 -14.27 27.36 53.70
N GLU A 62 -14.70 28.58 53.37
CA GLU A 62 -15.21 28.90 52.03
C GLU A 62 -14.12 28.75 50.95
N GLN A 63 -12.90 29.19 51.25
CA GLN A 63 -11.76 29.01 50.34
C GLN A 63 -11.44 27.53 50.14
N LYS A 64 -11.33 26.74 51.21
CA LYS A 64 -11.07 25.29 51.13
C LYS A 64 -12.17 24.57 50.37
N LYS A 65 -13.42 25.02 50.47
CA LYS A 65 -14.54 24.47 49.70
C LYS A 65 -14.37 24.75 48.20
N LYS A 66 -13.99 25.97 47.82
CA LYS A 66 -13.72 26.32 46.41
C LYS A 66 -12.55 25.51 45.85
N GLU A 67 -11.48 25.33 46.62
CA GLU A 67 -10.33 24.51 46.25
C GLU A 67 -10.71 23.03 46.08
N ALA A 68 -11.56 22.49 46.97
CA ALA A 68 -12.06 21.12 46.84
C ALA A 68 -12.96 20.93 45.61
N ASP A 69 -13.84 21.90 45.32
CA ASP A 69 -14.70 21.86 44.14
C ASP A 69 -13.88 21.93 42.84
N GLU A 70 -12.83 22.76 42.81
CA GLU A 70 -11.90 22.84 41.67
C GLU A 70 -11.09 21.55 41.51
N ALA A 71 -10.58 20.98 42.60
CA ALA A 71 -9.86 19.71 42.57
C ALA A 71 -10.74 18.56 42.04
N ASN A 72 -12.01 18.51 42.44
CA ASN A 72 -12.97 17.52 41.93
C ASN A 72 -13.25 17.72 40.43
N ARG A 73 -13.37 18.96 39.97
CA ARG A 73 -13.52 19.26 38.53
C ARG A 73 -12.31 18.78 37.73
N LEU A 74 -11.10 19.09 38.20
CA LEU A 74 -9.86 18.65 37.55
C LEU A 74 -9.72 17.12 37.54
N ALA A 75 -10.07 16.45 38.65
CA ALA A 75 -10.06 14.99 38.71
C ALA A 75 -10.98 14.36 37.66
N LYS A 76 -12.20 14.90 37.50
CA LYS A 76 -13.14 14.45 36.48
C LYS A 76 -12.62 14.67 35.06
N GLU A 77 -12.02 15.84 34.78
CA GLU A 77 -11.41 16.12 33.48
C GLU A 77 -10.26 15.15 33.15
N GLN A 78 -9.45 14.79 34.16
CA GLN A 78 -8.37 13.81 34.00
C GLN A 78 -8.91 12.40 33.72
N GLU A 79 -10.00 12.00 34.38
CA GLU A 79 -10.66 10.72 34.14
C GLU A 79 -11.23 10.65 32.71
N GLU A 80 -11.94 11.69 32.27
CA GLU A 80 -12.46 11.78 30.90
C GLU A 80 -11.35 11.75 29.85
N LEU A 81 -10.21 12.43 30.12
CA LEU A 81 -9.05 12.41 29.23
C LEU A 81 -8.39 11.02 29.18
N ALA A 82 -8.29 10.34 30.32
CA ALA A 82 -7.76 8.99 30.39
C ALA A 82 -8.64 8.00 29.63
N GLU A 83 -9.96 8.11 29.74
CA GLU A 83 -10.91 7.29 28.99
C GLU A 83 -10.81 7.53 27.47
N LYS A 84 -10.70 8.80 27.05
CA LYS A 84 -10.48 9.15 25.63
C LYS A 84 -9.19 8.53 25.09
N LYS A 85 -8.07 8.66 25.82
CA LYS A 85 -6.79 8.05 25.43
C LYS A 85 -6.87 6.53 25.35
N LYS A 86 -7.60 5.88 26.26
CA LYS A 86 -7.82 4.43 26.22
C LYS A 86 -8.60 4.00 24.98
N LYS A 87 -9.68 4.71 24.64
CA LYS A 87 -10.46 4.45 23.42
C LYS A 87 -9.66 4.68 22.14
N GLU A 88 -8.80 5.70 22.11
CA GLU A 88 -7.91 5.98 20.98
C GLU A 88 -6.89 4.86 20.79
N ALA A 89 -6.19 4.45 21.86
CA ALA A 89 -5.24 3.35 21.83
C ALA A 89 -5.89 2.02 21.38
N GLU A 90 -7.14 1.76 21.78
CA GLU A 90 -7.88 0.58 21.32
C GLU A 90 -8.18 0.62 19.82
N ARG A 91 -8.59 1.79 19.30
CA ARG A 91 -8.80 1.98 17.85
C ARG A 91 -7.51 1.80 17.05
N GLU A 92 -6.39 2.30 17.56
CA GLU A 92 -5.07 2.10 16.93
C GLU A 92 -4.67 0.62 16.90
N ARG A 93 -4.90 -0.12 18.00
CA ARG A 93 -4.66 -1.57 18.03
C ARG A 93 -5.51 -2.31 17.00
N GLN A 94 -6.78 -1.97 16.86
CA GLN A 94 -7.67 -2.58 15.86
C GLN A 94 -7.19 -2.30 14.44
N ARG A 95 -6.80 -1.05 14.13
CA ARG A 95 -6.21 -0.68 12.83
C ARG A 95 -4.92 -1.44 12.53
N ALA A 96 -4.04 -1.59 13.53
CA ALA A 96 -2.81 -2.35 13.37
C ALA A 96 -3.07 -3.84 13.13
N GLU A 97 -4.06 -4.42 13.81
CA GLU A 97 -4.47 -5.81 13.60
C GLU A 97 -5.05 -6.02 12.20
N GLU A 98 -5.90 -5.11 11.73
CA GLU A 98 -6.47 -5.14 10.38
C GLU A 98 -5.39 -5.03 9.30
N ALA A 99 -4.46 -4.07 9.44
CA ALA A 99 -3.32 -3.92 8.54
C ALA A 99 -2.44 -5.18 8.50
N ASN A 100 -2.21 -5.83 9.65
CA ASN A 100 -1.46 -7.08 9.71
C ASN A 100 -2.21 -8.24 9.02
N ARG A 101 -3.55 -8.30 9.15
CA ARG A 101 -4.37 -9.29 8.44
C ARG A 101 -4.31 -9.07 6.92
N GLU A 102 -4.37 -7.82 6.46
CA GLU A 102 -4.24 -7.46 5.05
C GLU A 102 -2.86 -7.81 4.50
N ALA A 103 -1.79 -7.45 5.22
CA ALA A 103 -0.42 -7.80 4.83
C ALA A 103 -0.23 -9.31 4.66
N LYS A 104 -0.79 -10.13 5.56
CA LYS A 104 -0.77 -11.60 5.43
C LYS A 104 -1.52 -12.09 4.20
N ARG A 105 -2.66 -11.49 3.85
CA ARG A 105 -3.42 -11.84 2.63
C ARG A 105 -2.63 -11.52 1.38
N LEU A 106 -2.06 -10.31 1.29
CA LEU A 106 -1.23 -9.90 0.16
C LEU A 106 0.01 -10.79 -0.01
N PHE A 107 0.65 -11.16 1.10
CA PHE A 107 1.79 -12.08 1.07
C PHE A 107 1.40 -13.47 0.51
N ALA A 108 0.26 -14.03 0.95
CA ALA A 108 -0.23 -15.30 0.43
C ALA A 108 -0.60 -15.22 -1.06
N GLU A 109 -1.21 -14.12 -1.49
CA GLU A 109 -1.54 -13.89 -2.90
C GLU A 109 -0.28 -13.79 -3.78
N ASN A 110 0.75 -13.09 -3.31
CA ASN A 110 2.02 -12.97 -4.03
C ASN A 110 2.73 -14.31 -4.17
N GLN A 111 2.76 -15.14 -3.12
CA GLN A 111 3.31 -16.51 -3.23
C GLN A 111 2.56 -17.37 -4.26
N LYS A 112 1.24 -17.21 -4.38
CA LYS A 112 0.47 -17.91 -5.40
C LYS A 112 0.85 -17.44 -6.80
N LYS A 113 0.95 -16.13 -7.02
CA LYS A 113 1.38 -15.55 -8.31
C LYS A 113 2.78 -16.01 -8.70
N GLU A 114 3.72 -16.08 -7.76
CA GLU A 114 5.08 -16.58 -8.03
C GLU A 114 5.09 -18.02 -8.50
N LYS A 115 4.25 -18.90 -7.92
CA LYS A 115 4.10 -20.29 -8.38
C LYS A 115 3.54 -20.36 -9.80
N GLU A 116 2.48 -19.60 -10.09
CA GLU A 116 1.89 -19.54 -11.44
C GLU A 116 2.89 -19.03 -12.49
N VAL A 117 3.68 -18.01 -12.14
CA VAL A 117 4.75 -17.50 -13.01
C VAL A 117 5.83 -18.56 -13.23
N GLY A 118 6.23 -19.29 -12.18
CA GLY A 118 7.19 -20.38 -12.27
C GLY A 118 6.72 -21.52 -13.18
N GLU A 119 5.44 -21.88 -13.13
CA GLU A 119 4.85 -22.90 -14.02
C GLU A 119 4.82 -22.43 -15.48
N LYS A 120 4.34 -21.20 -15.74
CA LYS A 120 4.35 -20.62 -17.09
C LYS A 120 5.76 -20.51 -17.67
N SER A 121 6.75 -20.18 -16.84
CA SER A 121 8.16 -20.12 -17.26
C SER A 121 8.68 -21.49 -17.73
N LYS A 122 8.28 -22.59 -17.09
CA LYS A 122 8.66 -23.96 -17.50
C LYS A 122 7.98 -24.37 -18.82
N GLU A 123 6.75 -23.92 -19.04
CA GLU A 123 6.04 -24.14 -20.30
C GLU A 123 6.75 -23.42 -21.46
N ILE A 124 7.09 -22.14 -21.27
CA ILE A 124 7.80 -21.33 -22.26
C ILE A 124 9.16 -21.95 -22.61
N SER A 125 9.92 -22.44 -21.61
CA SER A 125 11.22 -23.06 -21.88
C SER A 125 11.08 -24.33 -22.73
N THR A 126 10.06 -25.14 -22.45
CA THR A 126 9.75 -26.36 -23.22
C THR A 126 9.38 -26.04 -24.67
N ILE A 127 8.55 -25.00 -24.89
CA ILE A 127 8.17 -24.54 -26.24
C ILE A 127 9.41 -24.05 -26.99
N THR A 128 10.25 -23.26 -26.33
CA THR A 128 11.47 -22.70 -26.94
C THR A 128 12.42 -23.80 -27.39
N GLU A 129 12.58 -24.88 -26.61
CA GLU A 129 13.42 -26.01 -26.98
C GLU A 129 12.86 -26.77 -28.21
N LYS A 130 11.54 -26.99 -28.26
CA LYS A 130 10.88 -27.62 -29.42
C LYS A 130 11.07 -26.81 -30.69
N VAL A 131 10.88 -25.49 -30.61
CA VAL A 131 11.10 -24.56 -31.72
C VAL A 131 12.55 -24.62 -32.20
N ALA A 132 13.52 -24.55 -31.27
CA ALA A 132 14.93 -24.64 -31.61
C ALA A 132 15.31 -25.96 -32.29
N LYS A 133 14.74 -27.09 -31.85
CA LYS A 133 14.92 -28.40 -32.50
C LYS A 133 14.34 -28.42 -33.92
N GLY A 134 13.15 -27.86 -34.12
CA GLY A 134 12.52 -27.72 -35.44
C GLY A 134 13.42 -26.96 -36.43
N PHE A 135 13.91 -25.79 -36.03
CA PHE A 135 14.82 -24.99 -36.86
C PHE A 135 16.13 -25.71 -37.20
N ARG A 136 16.72 -26.48 -36.27
CA ARG A 136 17.95 -27.26 -36.55
C ARG A 136 17.73 -28.35 -37.60
N MET A 137 16.58 -29.01 -37.57
CA MET A 137 16.24 -30.06 -38.53
C MET A 137 16.04 -29.48 -39.93
N GLU A 138 15.32 -28.36 -40.04
CA GLU A 138 15.11 -27.68 -41.33
C GLU A 138 16.43 -27.19 -41.94
N LYS A 139 17.34 -26.61 -41.13
CA LYS A 139 18.66 -26.17 -41.61
C LYS A 139 19.51 -27.33 -42.16
N LYS A 140 19.49 -28.50 -41.53
CA LYS A 140 20.25 -29.68 -42.01
C LYS A 140 19.72 -30.19 -43.36
N GLU A 141 18.40 -30.23 -43.53
CA GLU A 141 17.78 -30.65 -44.80
C GLU A 141 18.07 -29.64 -45.91
N LEU A 142 18.04 -28.34 -45.62
CA LEU A 142 18.42 -27.30 -46.56
C LEU A 142 19.89 -27.42 -47.01
N LEU A 143 20.83 -27.63 -46.09
CA LEU A 143 22.25 -27.79 -46.43
C LEU A 143 22.53 -28.98 -47.35
N ARG A 144 21.76 -30.07 -47.21
CA ARG A 144 21.87 -31.24 -48.08
C ARG A 144 21.47 -30.94 -49.52
N ALA A 145 20.66 -29.92 -49.77
CA ALA A 145 20.25 -29.55 -51.12
C ALA A 145 21.39 -28.97 -51.98
N GLY A 146 22.51 -28.56 -51.37
CA GLY A 146 23.71 -28.16 -52.12
C GLY A 146 24.45 -29.33 -52.77
N ASP A 147 24.16 -30.58 -52.39
CA ASP A 147 24.77 -31.77 -52.98
C ASP A 147 24.04 -32.18 -54.27
N LEU A 148 24.69 -31.97 -55.40
CA LEU A 148 24.15 -32.26 -56.74
C LEU A 148 23.83 -33.74 -56.96
N SER A 149 24.45 -34.68 -56.23
CA SER A 149 24.15 -36.13 -56.35
C SER A 149 22.71 -36.48 -55.95
N ARG A 150 22.07 -35.58 -55.21
CA ARG A 150 20.67 -35.70 -54.76
C ARG A 150 19.67 -35.18 -55.78
N TRP A 151 20.13 -34.47 -56.81
CA TRP A 151 19.29 -33.92 -57.86
C TRP A 151 19.18 -34.87 -59.05
N SER A 152 17.99 -34.98 -59.63
CA SER A 152 17.77 -35.79 -60.82
C SER A 152 18.33 -35.10 -62.06
N ALA A 153 18.53 -35.89 -63.13
CA ALA A 153 18.60 -35.37 -64.49
C ALA A 153 17.34 -34.55 -64.84
N TYR A 154 17.40 -33.75 -65.92
CA TYR A 154 16.26 -32.99 -66.41
C TYR A 154 15.09 -33.92 -66.76
N GLN A 155 13.90 -33.64 -66.24
CA GLN A 155 12.71 -34.49 -66.37
C GLN A 155 11.73 -34.00 -67.43
N GLY A 156 12.03 -32.88 -68.10
CA GLY A 156 11.18 -32.26 -69.12
C GLY A 156 10.43 -31.03 -68.63
N ASN A 157 9.57 -30.51 -69.52
CA ASN A 157 8.74 -29.34 -69.29
C ASN A 157 7.27 -29.77 -69.15
N MET A 158 6.65 -29.50 -68.00
CA MET A 158 5.28 -29.91 -67.71
C MET A 158 4.61 -28.99 -66.70
N ASN A 159 3.29 -29.15 -66.53
CA ASN A 159 2.52 -28.44 -65.52
C ASN A 159 2.88 -28.93 -64.09
N TRP A 160 2.49 -28.17 -63.07
CA TRP A 160 2.93 -28.40 -61.70
C TRP A 160 2.49 -29.76 -61.12
N GLU A 161 1.27 -30.19 -61.41
CA GLU A 161 0.75 -31.47 -60.93
C GLU A 161 1.43 -32.66 -61.62
N SER A 162 1.65 -32.57 -62.93
CA SER A 162 2.45 -33.55 -63.68
C SER A 162 3.88 -33.60 -63.16
N ALA A 163 4.47 -32.46 -62.79
CA ALA A 163 5.83 -32.39 -62.24
C ALA A 163 5.96 -33.13 -60.91
N LYS A 164 5.00 -32.95 -59.99
CA LYS A 164 4.94 -33.71 -58.73
C LYS A 164 4.87 -35.21 -58.98
N LYS A 165 3.94 -35.64 -59.84
CA LYS A 165 3.75 -37.06 -60.20
C LYS A 165 5.01 -37.63 -60.86
N LYS A 166 5.65 -36.87 -61.75
CA LYS A 166 6.88 -37.28 -62.43
C LYS A 166 8.00 -37.49 -61.43
N CYS A 167 8.20 -36.59 -60.47
CA CYS A 167 9.21 -36.79 -59.43
C CYS A 167 8.90 -38.00 -58.55
N ALA A 168 7.64 -38.18 -58.13
CA ALA A 168 7.25 -39.34 -57.35
C ALA A 168 7.48 -40.68 -58.11
N SER A 169 7.32 -40.67 -59.44
CA SER A 169 7.56 -41.88 -60.27
C SER A 169 9.03 -42.33 -60.35
N LEU A 170 9.99 -41.50 -59.94
CA LEU A 170 11.41 -41.87 -59.89
C LEU A 170 11.74 -42.81 -58.73
N GLY A 171 10.79 -43.06 -57.82
CA GLY A 171 10.92 -43.94 -56.68
C GLY A 171 10.82 -43.23 -55.33
N LYS A 172 10.95 -44.00 -54.25
CA LYS A 172 10.76 -43.51 -52.88
C LYS A 172 11.74 -42.37 -52.54
N GLY A 173 11.21 -41.27 -52.04
CA GLY A 173 11.98 -40.10 -51.60
C GLY A 173 12.13 -38.99 -52.65
N TRP A 174 11.96 -39.30 -53.94
CA TRP A 174 12.01 -38.28 -54.98
C TRP A 174 10.78 -37.37 -54.96
N ARG A 175 11.03 -36.08 -54.98
CA ARG A 175 9.98 -35.05 -54.97
C ARG A 175 10.45 -33.80 -55.70
N LEU A 176 9.52 -32.87 -55.90
CA LEU A 176 9.90 -31.51 -56.26
C LEU A 176 10.69 -30.85 -55.12
N PRO A 177 11.74 -30.09 -55.42
CA PRO A 177 12.48 -29.34 -54.41
C PRO A 177 11.62 -28.23 -53.80
N LYS A 178 11.87 -27.89 -52.54
CA LYS A 178 11.29 -26.71 -51.87
C LYS A 178 12.00 -25.43 -52.32
N ARG A 179 11.45 -24.26 -52.02
CA ARG A 179 12.06 -22.96 -52.38
C ARG A 179 13.45 -22.80 -51.75
N GLY A 180 13.58 -23.12 -50.46
CA GLY A 180 14.86 -23.01 -49.76
C GLY A 180 15.94 -23.96 -50.31
N GLU A 181 15.55 -25.15 -50.76
CA GLU A 181 16.48 -26.12 -51.36
C GLU A 181 17.05 -25.62 -52.69
N TRP A 182 16.21 -24.97 -53.50
CA TRP A 182 16.66 -24.29 -54.72
C TRP A 182 17.62 -23.15 -54.42
N GLN A 183 17.34 -22.32 -53.41
CA GLN A 183 18.21 -21.21 -53.03
C GLN A 183 19.58 -21.70 -52.51
N VAL A 184 19.61 -22.75 -51.69
CA VAL A 184 20.88 -23.35 -51.23
C VAL A 184 21.64 -23.96 -52.40
N ASN A 185 20.98 -24.71 -53.27
CA ASN A 185 21.61 -25.28 -54.46
C ASN A 185 22.16 -24.17 -55.38
N PHE A 186 21.42 -23.07 -55.54
CA PHE A 186 21.89 -21.92 -56.30
C PHE A 186 23.13 -21.28 -55.68
N GLY A 187 23.15 -21.04 -54.37
CA GLY A 187 24.34 -20.52 -53.70
C GLY A 187 25.57 -21.43 -53.81
N ALA A 188 25.38 -22.75 -53.75
CA ALA A 188 26.47 -23.72 -53.81
C ALA A 188 26.95 -24.01 -55.25
N ASN A 189 26.04 -24.01 -56.23
CA ASN A 189 26.27 -24.54 -57.58
C ASN A 189 25.88 -23.55 -58.69
N GLN A 190 25.92 -22.25 -58.41
CA GLN A 190 25.47 -21.18 -59.32
C GLN A 190 25.98 -21.35 -60.74
N LYS A 191 27.29 -21.54 -60.90
CA LYS A 191 27.94 -21.67 -62.20
C LYS A 191 27.37 -22.84 -63.00
N LEU A 192 27.24 -24.01 -62.37
CA LEU A 192 26.68 -25.21 -63.01
C LEU A 192 25.21 -25.00 -63.42
N LEU A 193 24.41 -24.39 -62.55
CA LEU A 193 23.00 -24.10 -62.81
C LEU A 193 22.84 -23.16 -64.01
N GLN A 194 23.69 -22.13 -64.09
CA GLN A 194 23.69 -21.15 -65.16
C GLN A 194 24.28 -21.68 -66.46
N GLU A 195 25.24 -22.61 -66.43
CA GLU A 195 25.93 -23.09 -67.63
C GLU A 195 25.35 -24.40 -68.18
N GLU A 196 24.79 -25.27 -67.36
CA GLU A 196 24.30 -26.58 -67.80
C GLU A 196 22.78 -26.68 -67.79
N TRP A 197 22.13 -26.20 -66.72
CA TRP A 197 20.69 -26.38 -66.55
C TRP A 197 19.88 -25.32 -67.31
N SER A 198 20.52 -24.22 -67.69
CA SER A 198 19.97 -23.17 -68.55
C SER A 198 19.90 -23.57 -70.03
N LYS A 199 20.84 -24.41 -70.50
CA LYS A 199 21.04 -24.76 -71.92
C LYS A 199 19.97 -25.69 -72.53
N THR A 200 18.99 -26.17 -71.76
CA THR A 200 17.93 -27.00 -72.33
C THR A 200 17.07 -26.16 -73.29
N LYS A 201 16.74 -26.72 -74.46
CA LYS A 201 16.13 -26.03 -75.63
C LYS A 201 14.71 -25.46 -75.41
N ASP A 202 14.19 -25.51 -74.18
CA ASP A 202 12.80 -25.16 -73.88
C ASP A 202 12.65 -23.70 -73.44
N ARG A 203 11.57 -23.02 -73.89
CA ARG A 203 11.37 -21.56 -73.77
C ARG A 203 11.30 -20.99 -72.35
N SER A 204 11.17 -21.81 -71.31
CA SER A 204 11.08 -21.34 -69.91
C SER A 204 12.34 -21.69 -69.15
N THR A 205 13.00 -20.71 -68.54
CA THR A 205 14.15 -20.84 -67.64
C THR A 205 13.75 -21.08 -66.17
N TRP A 206 12.45 -21.23 -65.93
CA TRP A 206 11.89 -21.46 -64.59
C TRP A 206 11.72 -22.96 -64.33
N PHE A 207 12.05 -23.36 -63.10
CA PHE A 207 11.84 -24.70 -62.60
C PHE A 207 10.73 -24.74 -61.57
N TRP A 208 9.94 -25.80 -61.52
CA TRP A 208 8.91 -25.94 -60.47
C TRP A 208 9.53 -26.19 -59.09
N THR A 209 8.89 -25.64 -58.06
CA THR A 209 9.10 -26.02 -56.66
C THR A 209 7.90 -26.82 -56.14
N SER A 210 8.04 -27.51 -55.01
CA SER A 210 6.93 -28.24 -54.37
C SER A 210 5.93 -27.33 -53.66
N GLU A 211 6.24 -26.05 -53.47
CA GLU A 211 5.43 -25.13 -52.68
C GLU A 211 4.33 -24.47 -53.51
N GLU A 212 3.13 -24.53 -52.97
CA GLU A 212 1.95 -23.86 -53.51
C GLU A 212 1.99 -22.36 -53.20
N TYR A 213 1.57 -21.52 -54.15
CA TYR A 213 1.43 -20.08 -53.95
C TYR A 213 -0.03 -19.70 -53.70
N SER A 214 -0.94 -20.24 -54.52
CA SER A 214 -2.38 -20.03 -54.48
C SER A 214 -3.10 -21.27 -55.02
N SER A 215 -4.42 -21.27 -54.98
CA SER A 215 -5.24 -22.37 -55.52
C SER A 215 -4.89 -22.73 -56.98
N ASP A 216 -4.56 -21.74 -57.80
CA ASP A 216 -4.21 -21.85 -59.22
C ASP A 216 -2.72 -21.63 -59.52
N GLY A 217 -1.92 -21.22 -58.52
CA GLY A 217 -0.53 -20.81 -58.68
C GLY A 217 0.46 -21.62 -57.83
N ALA A 218 1.66 -21.84 -58.36
CA ALA A 218 2.75 -22.48 -57.64
C ALA A 218 4.04 -21.68 -57.77
N TYR A 219 4.94 -21.85 -56.81
CA TYR A 219 6.25 -21.22 -56.88
C TYR A 219 7.16 -21.95 -57.88
N GLY A 220 7.91 -21.17 -58.64
CA GLY A 220 9.01 -21.62 -59.47
C GLY A 220 10.31 -20.88 -59.14
N PHE A 221 11.42 -21.49 -59.50
CA PHE A 221 12.77 -20.98 -59.32
C PHE A 221 13.42 -20.62 -60.65
N TYR A 222 13.99 -19.42 -60.75
CA TYR A 222 14.68 -18.93 -61.93
C TYR A 222 16.19 -19.16 -61.79
N VAL A 223 16.71 -20.15 -62.52
CA VAL A 223 18.10 -20.62 -62.35
C VAL A 223 19.17 -19.66 -62.85
N TYR A 224 18.82 -18.62 -63.61
CA TYR A 224 19.81 -17.62 -64.05
C TYR A 224 20.04 -16.55 -62.98
N GLY A 225 18.96 -16.01 -62.42
CA GLY A 225 19.01 -14.94 -61.42
C GLY A 225 18.86 -15.39 -59.97
N GLY A 226 18.64 -16.68 -59.71
CA GLY A 226 18.40 -17.20 -58.36
C GLY A 226 17.08 -16.73 -57.73
N LEU A 227 16.13 -16.27 -58.56
CA LEU A 227 14.89 -15.64 -58.10
C LEU A 227 13.80 -16.69 -57.88
N VAL A 228 12.94 -16.45 -56.89
CA VAL A 228 11.71 -17.23 -56.70
C VAL A 228 10.51 -16.38 -57.09
N GLY A 229 9.63 -16.92 -57.89
CA GLY A 229 8.43 -16.24 -58.37
C GLY A 229 7.27 -17.22 -58.50
N SER A 230 6.05 -16.70 -58.57
CA SER A 230 4.86 -17.52 -58.77
C SER A 230 4.56 -17.74 -60.25
N GLY A 231 3.71 -18.71 -60.54
CA GLY A 231 3.25 -19.03 -61.89
C GLY A 231 2.00 -19.88 -61.87
N TYR A 232 1.19 -19.74 -62.92
CA TYR A 232 -0.01 -20.56 -63.10
C TYR A 232 0.35 -22.05 -63.15
N LYS A 233 -0.29 -22.88 -62.32
CA LYS A 233 -0.01 -24.32 -62.19
C LYS A 233 -0.18 -25.06 -63.51
N GLY A 234 -1.08 -24.60 -64.38
CA GLY A 234 -1.30 -25.17 -65.72
C GLY A 234 -0.22 -24.82 -66.75
N SER A 235 0.67 -23.86 -66.46
CA SER A 235 1.78 -23.49 -67.35
C SER A 235 2.87 -24.56 -67.36
N GLY A 236 3.57 -24.71 -68.49
CA GLY A 236 4.73 -25.59 -68.55
C GLY A 236 5.97 -24.93 -67.93
N ARG A 237 6.62 -25.60 -66.97
CA ARG A 237 7.97 -25.24 -66.50
C ARG A 237 8.88 -26.46 -66.41
N ARG A 238 10.19 -26.20 -66.33
CA ARG A 238 11.22 -27.23 -66.25
C ARG A 238 11.12 -28.00 -64.94
N VAL A 239 11.43 -29.28 -64.99
CA VAL A 239 11.37 -30.16 -63.81
C VAL A 239 12.72 -30.83 -63.57
N ARG A 240 13.19 -30.70 -62.33
CA ARG A 240 14.19 -31.56 -61.71
C ARG A 240 13.69 -31.92 -60.33
N CYS A 241 14.03 -33.12 -59.90
CA CYS A 241 13.60 -33.70 -58.65
C CYS A 241 14.78 -33.76 -57.68
N ILE A 242 14.48 -33.80 -56.40
CA ILE A 242 15.45 -34.00 -55.32
C ILE A 242 14.99 -35.15 -54.42
N ARG A 243 15.94 -35.91 -53.86
CA ARG A 243 15.70 -36.92 -52.82
C ARG A 243 16.51 -36.61 -51.58
#